data_AF-A0A9E2PS56-F1
#
_entry.id   AF-A0A9E2PS56-F1
#
_cell.length_a   1.000
_cell.length_b   1.000
_cell.length_c   1.000
_cell.angle_alpha   90.00
_cell.angle_beta   90.00
_cell.angle_gamma   90.00
#
_symmetry.space_group_name_H-M   'P 1'
#
loop_
_entity.id
_entity.type
_entity.pdbx_description
1 polymer ?
#
loop_
_entity_poly.entity_id
_entity_poly.type
_entity_poly.pdbx_seq_one_letter_code
_entity_poly.pdbx_strand_id
1 'polypeptide(L)'
;MGYRADVAANGLEALAALERQSYDVVLMDVQMPEMDGLEASRRIKQNWPPGARPRIIAMTANAMQGDREKCLAAGMDDYITKPIRTEALVSALSQTQPKSRPTDSQPESGPAVNPKKFESLRQTMGADFIIEVIEVFNEDAPKLLQDMQHALTTNDADLCRRAAHSLKSNSAEFGAVKLSEMAQELEIMGKAGRLAEVSEKVARAEAEYEIVKKALQDLTKT
;
A
#
# COMPACT_ATOMS: atom_id res chain seq x y z
N MET A 1 7.81 -4.93 -9.98
CA MET A 1 6.73 -5.37 -9.08
C MET A 1 7.24 -6.54 -8.28
N GLY A 2 7.77 -6.32 -7.07
CA GLY A 2 8.46 -7.33 -6.25
C GLY A 2 7.53 -8.37 -5.61
N TYR A 3 6.41 -8.70 -6.25
CA TYR A 3 5.48 -9.72 -5.77
C TYR A 3 5.99 -11.11 -6.14
N ARG A 4 5.88 -12.04 -5.19
CA ARG A 4 6.03 -13.47 -5.46
C ARG A 4 4.64 -14.05 -5.68
N ALA A 5 4.41 -14.64 -6.84
CA ALA A 5 3.14 -15.25 -7.19
C ALA A 5 3.26 -16.77 -7.12
N ASP A 6 2.28 -17.39 -6.48
CA ASP A 6 2.02 -18.83 -6.58
C ASP A 6 0.74 -19.03 -7.39
N VAL A 7 0.66 -20.16 -8.10
CA VAL A 7 -0.49 -20.48 -8.97
C VAL A 7 -1.23 -21.68 -8.37
N ALA A 8 -2.56 -21.58 -8.33
CA ALA A 8 -3.47 -22.65 -7.96
C ALA A 8 -4.42 -22.92 -9.14
N ALA A 9 -4.69 -24.18 -9.43
CA ALA A 9 -5.51 -24.59 -10.58
C ALA A 9 -7.02 -24.57 -10.29
N ASN A 10 -7.43 -24.56 -9.02
CA ASN A 10 -8.83 -24.54 -8.59
C ASN A 10 -8.99 -23.93 -7.18
N GLY A 11 -10.24 -23.80 -6.72
CA GLY A 11 -10.53 -23.25 -5.39
C GLY A 11 -10.01 -24.08 -4.21
N LEU A 12 -9.84 -25.40 -4.37
CA LEU A 12 -9.30 -26.27 -3.32
C LEU A 12 -7.80 -26.05 -3.13
N GLU A 13 -7.04 -25.97 -4.22
CA GLU A 13 -5.61 -25.65 -4.17
C GLU A 13 -5.36 -24.25 -3.61
N ALA A 14 -6.24 -23.28 -3.91
CA ALA A 14 -6.16 -21.93 -3.36
C ALA A 14 -6.34 -21.93 -1.83
N LEU A 15 -7.28 -22.72 -1.30
CA LEU A 15 -7.47 -22.90 0.15
C LEU A 15 -6.26 -23.59 0.79
N ALA A 16 -5.76 -24.66 0.17
CA ALA A 16 -4.58 -25.37 0.67
C ALA A 16 -3.33 -24.47 0.67
N ALA A 17 -3.17 -23.60 -0.33
CA ALA A 17 -2.10 -22.62 -0.36
C ALA A 17 -2.22 -21.63 0.81
N LEU A 18 -3.42 -21.13 1.09
CA LEU A 18 -3.70 -20.20 2.20
C LEU A 18 -3.50 -20.81 3.60
N GLU A 19 -3.67 -22.13 3.73
CA GLU A 19 -3.33 -22.85 4.97
C GLU A 19 -1.81 -22.96 5.16
N ARG A 20 -1.06 -23.09 4.07
CA ARG A 20 0.41 -23.26 4.12
C ARG A 20 1.14 -21.95 4.35
N GLN A 21 0.63 -20.84 3.84
CA GLN A 21 1.21 -19.51 4.05
C GLN A 21 0.18 -18.40 3.90
N SER A 22 0.48 -17.25 4.51
CA SER A 22 -0.31 -16.04 4.35
C SER A 22 -0.05 -15.37 2.99
N TYR A 23 -1.11 -14.94 2.33
CA TYR A 23 -1.06 -14.10 1.13
C TYR A 23 -1.66 -12.72 1.41
N ASP A 24 -1.10 -11.68 0.81
CA ASP A 24 -1.64 -10.32 0.86
C ASP A 24 -2.87 -10.18 -0.05
N VAL A 25 -2.79 -10.83 -1.21
CA VAL A 25 -3.76 -10.72 -2.29
C VAL A 25 -3.95 -12.07 -2.97
N VAL A 26 -5.19 -12.36 -3.35
CA VAL A 26 -5.56 -13.49 -4.18
C VAL A 26 -6.32 -12.96 -5.39
N LEU A 27 -5.79 -13.24 -6.58
CA LEU A 27 -6.52 -13.05 -7.84
C LEU A 27 -7.32 -14.33 -8.07
N MET A 28 -8.64 -14.26 -7.91
CA MET A 28 -9.52 -15.43 -7.87
C MET A 28 -10.36 -15.51 -9.13
N ASP A 29 -10.13 -16.52 -9.97
CA ASP A 29 -11.02 -16.79 -11.11
C ASP A 29 -12.40 -17.23 -10.63
N VAL A 30 -13.46 -16.61 -11.15
CA VAL A 30 -14.84 -16.98 -10.81
C VAL A 30 -15.16 -18.38 -11.33
N GLN A 31 -14.68 -18.74 -12.52
CA GLN A 31 -14.99 -20.01 -13.17
C GLN A 31 -13.77 -20.93 -13.14
N MET A 32 -13.78 -21.89 -12.24
CA MET A 32 -12.73 -22.90 -12.09
C MET A 32 -13.35 -24.30 -11.97
N PRO A 33 -12.64 -25.36 -12.40
CA PRO A 33 -13.06 -26.74 -12.18
C PRO A 33 -13.06 -27.09 -10.69
N GLU A 34 -13.83 -28.13 -10.32
CA GLU A 34 -13.98 -28.67 -8.95
C GLU A 34 -14.61 -27.72 -7.92
N MET A 35 -13.99 -26.58 -7.66
CA MET A 35 -14.49 -25.53 -6.79
C MET A 35 -14.34 -24.17 -7.47
N ASP A 36 -15.46 -23.48 -7.64
CA ASP A 36 -15.51 -22.15 -8.23
C ASP A 36 -14.97 -21.06 -7.28
N GLY A 37 -14.64 -19.89 -7.83
CA GLY A 37 -14.05 -18.80 -7.05
C GLY A 37 -15.00 -18.17 -6.03
N LEU A 38 -16.32 -18.27 -6.25
CA LEU A 38 -17.33 -17.74 -5.33
C LEU A 38 -17.37 -18.60 -4.06
N GLU A 39 -17.41 -19.91 -4.22
CA GLU A 39 -17.37 -20.87 -3.12
C GLU A 39 -16.04 -20.82 -2.38
N ALA A 40 -14.91 -20.75 -3.10
CA ALA A 40 -13.60 -20.56 -2.51
C ALA A 40 -13.56 -19.28 -1.65
N SER A 41 -14.10 -18.17 -2.15
CA SER A 41 -14.13 -16.89 -1.42
C SER A 41 -14.99 -16.95 -0.16
N ARG A 42 -16.14 -17.63 -0.21
CA ARG A 42 -16.98 -17.85 0.98
C ARG A 42 -16.24 -18.63 2.06
N ARG A 43 -15.54 -19.70 1.67
CA ARG A 43 -14.73 -20.51 2.59
C ARG A 43 -13.56 -19.73 3.16
N ILE A 44 -12.88 -18.90 2.34
CA ILE A 44 -11.82 -18.02 2.82
C ILE A 44 -12.36 -17.04 3.88
N LYS A 45 -13.56 -16.48 3.67
CA LYS A 45 -14.19 -15.60 4.67
C LYS A 45 -14.61 -16.30 5.95
N GLN A 46 -15.03 -17.56 5.86
CA GLN A 46 -15.43 -18.35 7.02
C GLN A 46 -14.21 -18.78 7.85
N ASN A 47 -13.14 -19.21 7.18
CA ASN A 47 -11.98 -19.82 7.82
C ASN A 47 -10.95 -18.78 8.31
N TRP A 48 -10.88 -17.61 7.67
CA TRP A 48 -9.94 -16.55 8.06
C TRP A 48 -10.68 -15.25 8.44
N PRO A 49 -10.55 -14.78 9.70
CA PRO A 49 -11.21 -13.57 10.15
C PRO A 49 -10.71 -12.31 9.43
N PRO A 50 -11.48 -11.21 9.47
CA PRO A 50 -11.00 -9.89 9.04
C PRO A 50 -9.66 -9.56 9.72
N GLY A 51 -8.65 -9.20 8.94
CA GLY A 51 -7.28 -9.01 9.44
C GLY A 51 -6.32 -10.17 9.12
N ALA A 52 -6.78 -11.43 9.08
CA ALA A 52 -5.96 -12.60 8.72
C ALA A 52 -6.15 -13.08 7.27
N ARG A 53 -7.30 -12.82 6.64
CA ARG A 53 -7.58 -13.27 5.26
C ARG A 53 -6.94 -12.39 4.17
N PRO A 54 -6.48 -12.91 3.03
CA PRO A 54 -6.01 -12.07 1.92
C PRO A 54 -7.12 -11.14 1.41
N ARG A 55 -6.74 -10.06 0.70
CA ARG A 55 -7.69 -9.36 -0.16
C ARG A 55 -8.00 -10.25 -1.37
N ILE A 56 -9.27 -10.44 -1.68
CA ILE A 56 -9.70 -11.29 -2.80
C ILE A 56 -10.20 -10.42 -3.94
N ILE A 57 -9.52 -10.47 -5.09
CA ILE A 57 -9.87 -9.75 -6.30
C ILE A 57 -10.42 -10.76 -7.30
N ALA A 58 -11.70 -10.64 -7.64
CA ALA A 58 -12.36 -11.51 -8.60
C ALA A 58 -11.77 -11.30 -10.00
N MET A 59 -11.54 -12.38 -10.74
CA MET A 59 -11.29 -12.35 -12.16
C MET A 59 -12.52 -12.89 -12.89
N THR A 60 -13.26 -12.01 -13.54
CA THR A 60 -14.52 -12.35 -14.21
C THR A 60 -14.40 -12.19 -15.73
N ALA A 61 -15.03 -13.08 -16.49
CA ALA A 61 -15.16 -12.93 -17.94
C ALA A 61 -16.17 -11.83 -18.34
N ASN A 62 -17.03 -11.39 -17.41
CA ASN A 62 -18.15 -10.50 -17.69
C ASN A 62 -18.25 -9.36 -16.66
N ALA A 63 -18.42 -8.12 -17.14
CA ALA A 63 -18.41 -6.91 -16.32
C ALA A 63 -19.81 -6.43 -15.89
N MET A 64 -20.83 -7.27 -16.09
CA MET A 64 -22.22 -6.89 -15.84
C MET A 64 -22.49 -6.73 -14.35
N GLN A 65 -23.38 -5.78 -14.00
CA GLN A 65 -23.68 -5.40 -12.61
C GLN A 65 -24.05 -6.60 -11.71
N GLY A 66 -24.80 -7.57 -12.25
CA GLY A 66 -25.18 -8.78 -11.51
C GLY A 66 -24.02 -9.74 -11.19
N ASP A 67 -22.95 -9.75 -11.98
CA ASP A 67 -21.77 -10.60 -11.71
C ASP A 67 -20.90 -9.96 -10.62
N ARG A 68 -20.80 -8.63 -10.60
CA ARG A 68 -20.17 -7.88 -9.51
C ARG A 68 -20.89 -8.12 -8.18
N GLU A 69 -22.23 -8.05 -8.17
CA GLU A 69 -23.03 -8.29 -6.96
C GLU A 69 -22.82 -9.71 -6.41
N LYS A 70 -22.75 -10.72 -7.27
CA LYS A 70 -22.43 -12.10 -6.85
C LYS A 70 -21.04 -12.22 -6.22
N CYS A 71 -20.03 -11.56 -6.80
CA CYS A 71 -18.66 -11.55 -6.27
C CYS A 71 -18.60 -10.88 -4.88
N LEU A 72 -19.23 -9.72 -4.73
CA LEU A 72 -19.29 -9.00 -3.46
C LEU A 72 -20.09 -9.79 -2.39
N ALA A 73 -21.20 -10.42 -2.78
CA ALA A 73 -21.98 -11.28 -1.88
C ALA A 73 -21.22 -12.54 -1.45
N ALA A 74 -20.33 -13.06 -2.29
CA ALA A 74 -19.40 -14.13 -1.92
C ALA A 74 -18.25 -13.65 -1.02
N GLY A 75 -18.12 -12.33 -0.83
CA GLY A 75 -17.15 -11.70 0.04
C GLY A 75 -15.89 -11.19 -0.64
N MET A 76 -15.82 -11.17 -1.97
CA MET A 76 -14.68 -10.60 -2.67
C MET A 76 -14.60 -9.08 -2.42
N ASP A 77 -13.38 -8.54 -2.43
CA ASP A 77 -13.10 -7.14 -2.11
C ASP A 77 -13.01 -6.25 -3.37
N ASP A 78 -12.73 -6.85 -4.53
CA ASP A 78 -12.68 -6.15 -5.81
C ASP A 78 -12.88 -7.11 -7.00
N TYR A 79 -12.86 -6.59 -8.23
CA TYR A 79 -12.95 -7.38 -9.46
C TYR A 79 -12.13 -6.78 -10.61
N ILE A 80 -11.68 -7.65 -11.50
CA ILE A 80 -11.01 -7.34 -12.76
C ILE A 80 -11.66 -8.18 -13.86
N THR A 81 -11.87 -7.56 -15.02
CA THR A 81 -12.42 -8.24 -16.20
C THR A 81 -11.32 -8.91 -17.02
N LYS A 82 -11.63 -10.07 -17.59
CA LYS A 82 -10.77 -10.73 -18.57
C LYS A 82 -11.01 -10.13 -19.97
N PRO A 83 -9.96 -9.97 -20.81
CA PRO A 83 -8.55 -10.25 -20.52
C PRO A 83 -7.95 -9.24 -19.55
N ILE A 84 -7.09 -9.72 -18.63
CA ILE A 84 -6.46 -8.88 -17.61
C ILE A 84 -5.56 -7.85 -18.31
N ARG A 85 -5.85 -6.58 -18.10
CA ARG A 85 -4.99 -5.47 -18.54
C ARG A 85 -4.01 -5.13 -17.43
N THR A 86 -2.75 -4.89 -17.80
CA THR A 86 -1.68 -4.58 -16.84
C THR A 86 -2.04 -3.38 -15.96
N GLU A 87 -2.67 -2.35 -16.52
CA GLU A 87 -3.07 -1.14 -15.79
C GLU A 87 -4.16 -1.44 -14.74
N ALA A 88 -5.13 -2.28 -15.09
CA ALA A 88 -6.20 -2.70 -14.18
C ALA A 88 -5.65 -3.57 -13.04
N LEU A 89 -4.69 -4.44 -13.36
CA LEU A 89 -4.00 -5.26 -12.36
C LEU A 89 -3.18 -4.39 -11.40
N VAL A 90 -2.41 -3.42 -11.93
CA VAL A 90 -1.62 -2.49 -11.11
C VAL A 90 -2.51 -1.65 -10.21
N SER A 91 -3.65 -1.16 -10.73
CA SER A 91 -4.61 -0.37 -9.94
C SER A 91 -5.27 -1.18 -8.83
N ALA A 92 -5.54 -2.47 -9.06
CA ALA A 92 -6.12 -3.34 -8.05
C ALA A 92 -5.08 -3.74 -6.98
N LEU A 93 -3.82 -3.97 -7.39
CA LEU A 93 -2.70 -4.30 -6.51
C LEU A 93 -2.13 -3.08 -5.75
N SER A 94 -2.30 -1.85 -6.25
CA SER A 94 -1.87 -0.65 -5.52
C SER A 94 -2.80 -0.31 -4.37
N GLN A 95 -4.05 -0.80 -4.42
CA GLN A 95 -5.02 -0.65 -3.35
C GLN A 95 -4.90 -1.75 -2.29
N THR A 96 -4.14 -2.82 -2.53
CA THR A 96 -3.76 -3.78 -1.49
C THR A 96 -2.64 -3.19 -0.66
N GLN A 97 -2.97 -2.75 0.56
CA GLN A 97 -1.93 -2.59 1.58
C GLN A 97 -1.35 -3.98 1.85
N PRO A 98 -0.02 -4.17 1.77
CA PRO A 98 0.58 -5.44 2.18
C PRO A 98 0.13 -5.71 3.61
N LYS A 99 -0.48 -6.87 3.83
CA LYS A 99 -0.63 -7.38 5.19
C LYS A 99 0.78 -7.72 5.61
N SER A 100 1.38 -6.81 6.36
CA SER A 100 2.59 -7.07 7.13
C SER A 100 2.53 -8.50 7.63
N ARG A 101 3.35 -9.37 7.02
CA ARG A 101 3.55 -10.74 7.50
C ARG A 101 3.75 -10.64 9.00
N PRO A 102 3.09 -11.46 9.83
CA PRO A 102 3.43 -11.55 11.24
C PRO A 102 4.82 -12.17 11.31
N THR A 103 5.85 -11.31 11.26
CA THR A 103 7.18 -11.63 11.74
C THR A 103 7.24 -10.92 13.08
N ASP A 104 6.98 -11.71 14.11
CA ASP A 104 7.03 -11.40 15.52
C ASP A 104 6.24 -10.20 16.05
N SER A 105 5.58 -10.47 17.17
CA SER A 105 4.90 -9.48 17.97
C SER A 105 5.95 -8.60 18.65
N GLN A 106 6.16 -7.40 18.14
CA GLN A 106 6.46 -6.23 18.97
C GLN A 106 6.14 -4.93 18.19
N PRO A 107 5.50 -3.92 18.82
CA PRO A 107 5.53 -2.58 18.31
C PRO A 107 6.98 -2.06 18.40
N GLU A 108 7.45 -1.42 17.33
CA GLU A 108 8.71 -0.67 17.24
C GLU A 108 10.00 -1.49 17.03
N SER A 109 10.44 -1.64 15.77
CA SER A 109 11.87 -1.58 15.33
C SER A 109 12.11 -2.12 13.90
N GLY A 110 11.21 -1.88 12.94
CA GLY A 110 11.59 -1.99 11.53
C GLY A 110 12.46 -0.78 11.15
N PRO A 111 13.48 -0.90 10.28
CA PRO A 111 14.21 0.27 9.82
C PRO A 111 13.23 1.22 9.10
N ALA A 112 13.24 2.51 9.46
CA ALA A 112 12.33 3.51 8.91
C ALA A 112 12.44 3.68 7.39
N VAL A 113 13.55 3.22 6.83
CA VAL A 113 13.84 3.15 5.39
C VAL A 113 14.18 1.70 5.07
N ASN A 114 13.68 1.17 3.96
CA ASN A 114 14.03 -0.19 3.54
C ASN A 114 15.47 -0.23 2.99
N PRO A 115 16.44 -0.85 3.69
CA PRO A 115 17.86 -0.80 3.29
C PRO A 115 18.12 -1.52 1.97
N LYS A 116 17.34 -2.55 1.61
CA LYS A 116 17.50 -3.27 0.34
C LYS A 116 17.04 -2.42 -0.84
N LYS A 117 15.97 -1.65 -0.65
CA LYS A 117 15.48 -0.71 -1.68
C LYS A 117 16.47 0.43 -1.87
N PHE A 118 16.99 0.96 -0.77
CA PHE A 118 18.04 1.97 -0.77
C PHE A 118 19.30 1.49 -1.51
N GLU A 119 19.79 0.29 -1.21
CA GLU A 119 20.97 -0.28 -1.87
C GLU A 119 20.71 -0.52 -3.37
N SER A 120 19.52 -0.96 -3.75
CA SER A 120 19.15 -1.13 -5.17
C SER A 120 19.13 0.21 -5.91
N LEU A 121 18.62 1.27 -5.28
CA LEU A 121 18.63 2.63 -5.82
C LEU A 121 20.04 3.17 -5.96
N ARG A 122 20.88 2.98 -4.93
CA ARG A 122 22.31 3.35 -4.92
C ARG A 122 23.06 2.67 -6.07
N GLN A 123 22.80 1.40 -6.33
CA GLN A 123 23.40 0.67 -7.45
C GLN A 123 22.89 1.12 -8.83
N THR A 124 21.63 1.55 -8.92
CA THR A 124 21.01 1.95 -10.19
C THR A 124 21.38 3.38 -10.57
N MET A 125 21.38 4.30 -9.61
CA MET A 125 21.55 5.74 -9.85
C MET A 125 22.98 6.23 -9.57
N GLY A 126 23.79 5.44 -8.85
CA GLY A 126 25.11 5.85 -8.37
C GLY A 126 25.05 6.48 -6.98
N ALA A 127 26.15 6.32 -6.23
CA ALA A 127 26.25 6.77 -4.84
C ALA A 127 26.18 8.31 -4.69
N ASP A 128 26.71 9.07 -5.66
CA ASP A 128 26.69 10.53 -5.59
C ASP A 128 25.28 11.08 -5.85
N PHE A 129 24.57 10.50 -6.82
CA PHE A 129 23.21 10.94 -7.17
C PHE A 129 22.21 10.64 -6.05
N ILE A 130 22.33 9.50 -5.36
CA ILE A 130 21.42 9.20 -4.25
C ILE A 130 21.59 10.17 -3.08
N ILE A 131 22.81 10.68 -2.84
CA ILE A 131 23.06 11.71 -1.83
C ILE A 131 22.32 13.00 -2.19
N GLU A 132 22.43 13.47 -3.45
CA GLU A 132 21.70 14.66 -3.92
C GLU A 132 20.18 14.49 -3.75
N VAL A 133 19.63 13.32 -4.09
CA VAL A 133 18.19 13.05 -3.95
C VAL A 133 17.75 13.06 -2.48
N ILE A 134 18.59 12.57 -1.55
CA ILE A 134 18.34 12.63 -0.10
C ILE A 134 18.40 14.07 0.40
N GLU A 135 19.35 14.88 -0.08
CA GLU A 135 19.45 16.30 0.29
C GLU A 135 18.21 17.06 -0.14
N VAL A 136 17.76 16.89 -1.39
CA VAL A 136 16.51 17.48 -1.90
C VAL A 136 15.31 17.04 -1.06
N PHE A 137 15.20 15.75 -0.72
CA PHE A 137 14.15 15.26 0.17
C PHE A 137 14.17 15.94 1.54
N ASN A 138 15.36 16.11 2.11
CA ASN A 138 15.53 16.74 3.43
C ASN A 138 15.24 18.25 3.40
N GLU A 139 15.36 18.90 2.26
CA GLU A 139 14.96 20.30 2.07
C GLU A 139 13.44 20.45 1.85
N ASP A 140 12.83 19.53 1.11
CA ASP A 140 11.43 19.66 0.70
C ASP A 140 10.43 19.12 1.72
N ALA A 141 10.73 18.00 2.39
CA ALA A 141 9.80 17.39 3.33
C ALA A 141 9.35 18.32 4.47
N PRO A 142 10.24 19.12 5.11
CA PRO A 142 9.82 20.10 6.11
C PRO A 142 8.89 21.18 5.56
N LYS A 143 9.14 21.66 4.33
CA LYS A 143 8.30 22.66 3.67
C LYS A 143 6.90 22.10 3.39
N LEU A 144 6.82 20.85 2.92
CA LEU A 144 5.56 20.16 2.66
C LEU A 144 4.75 19.93 3.93
N LEU A 145 5.40 19.57 5.04
CA LEU A 145 4.75 19.42 6.34
C LEU A 145 4.23 20.78 6.86
N GLN A 146 5.02 21.85 6.72
CA GLN A 146 4.58 23.22 7.02
C GLN A 146 3.42 23.67 6.14
N ASP A 147 3.42 23.36 4.84
CA ASP A 147 2.31 23.67 3.94
C ASP A 147 1.01 22.98 4.39
N MET A 148 1.09 21.73 4.87
CA MET A 148 -0.06 21.03 5.44
C MET A 148 -0.55 21.68 6.73
N GLN A 149 0.35 22.17 7.58
CA GLN A 149 -0.04 22.95 8.76
C GLN A 149 -0.67 24.30 8.36
N HIS A 150 -0.11 24.99 7.37
CA HIS A 150 -0.62 26.27 6.90
C HIS A 150 -2.00 26.13 6.28
N ALA A 151 -2.25 25.06 5.53
CA ALA A 151 -3.55 24.71 4.97
C ALA A 151 -4.66 24.63 6.03
N LEU A 152 -4.34 24.27 7.28
CA LEU A 152 -5.30 24.30 8.40
C LEU A 152 -5.69 25.73 8.76
N THR A 153 -4.71 26.65 8.79
CA THR A 153 -4.93 28.05 9.16
C THR A 153 -5.64 28.85 8.07
N THR A 154 -5.42 28.49 6.81
CA THR A 154 -6.04 29.13 5.64
C THR A 154 -7.28 28.41 5.14
N ASN A 155 -7.63 27.27 5.75
CA ASN A 155 -8.71 26.38 5.33
C ASN A 155 -8.59 25.94 3.85
N ASP A 156 -7.35 25.80 3.35
CA ASP A 156 -7.04 25.42 1.97
C ASP A 156 -6.82 23.90 1.86
N ALA A 157 -7.93 23.19 1.65
CA ALA A 157 -7.92 21.74 1.54
C ALA A 157 -7.09 21.22 0.34
N ASP A 158 -6.98 22.01 -0.74
CA ASP A 158 -6.21 21.66 -1.92
C ASP A 158 -4.70 21.83 -1.70
N LEU A 159 -4.28 22.82 -0.92
CA LEU A 159 -2.89 22.94 -0.45
C LEU A 159 -2.50 21.72 0.38
N CYS A 160 -3.32 21.35 1.37
CA CYS A 160 -3.07 20.15 2.19
C CYS A 160 -2.95 18.89 1.31
N ARG A 161 -3.88 18.70 0.37
CA ARG A 161 -3.89 17.54 -0.52
C ARG A 161 -2.64 17.47 -1.40
N ARG A 162 -2.24 18.59 -2.02
CA ARG A 162 -1.06 18.64 -2.91
C ARG A 162 0.23 18.42 -2.13
N ALA A 163 0.38 19.07 -0.97
CA ALA A 163 1.55 18.89 -0.13
C ALA A 163 1.68 17.43 0.35
N ALA A 164 0.58 16.83 0.79
CA ALA A 164 0.53 15.42 1.19
C ALA A 164 0.85 14.45 0.04
N HIS A 165 0.34 14.73 -1.16
CA HIS A 165 0.67 13.94 -2.37
C HIS A 165 2.17 13.95 -2.69
N SER A 166 2.80 15.14 -2.64
CA SER A 166 4.24 15.27 -2.87
C SER A 166 5.05 14.54 -1.80
N LEU A 167 4.69 14.70 -0.52
CA LEU A 167 5.39 14.02 0.59
C LEU A 167 5.28 12.50 0.46
N LYS A 168 4.11 11.99 0.06
CA LYS A 168 3.89 10.56 -0.18
C LYS A 168 4.86 10.01 -1.23
N SER A 169 4.94 10.68 -2.38
CA SER A 169 5.79 10.27 -3.50
C SER A 169 7.27 10.32 -3.13
N ASN A 170 7.71 11.42 -2.50
CA ASN A 170 9.10 11.57 -2.07
C ASN A 170 9.50 10.51 -1.04
N SER A 171 8.62 10.20 -0.09
CA SER A 171 8.87 9.16 0.93
C SER A 171 8.90 7.75 0.33
N ALA A 172 8.03 7.50 -0.65
CA ALA A 172 7.97 6.20 -1.32
C ALA A 172 9.25 5.87 -2.08
N GLU A 173 9.95 6.87 -2.64
CA GLU A 173 11.20 6.69 -3.39
C GLU A 173 12.21 5.89 -2.57
N PHE A 174 12.50 6.34 -1.35
CA PHE A 174 13.45 5.70 -0.44
C PHE A 174 12.89 4.44 0.26
N GLY A 175 11.60 4.17 0.12
CA GLY A 175 10.94 3.09 0.85
C GLY A 175 10.66 3.43 2.31
N ALA A 176 10.45 4.71 2.61
CA ALA A 176 9.90 5.17 3.89
C ALA A 176 8.39 4.89 3.92
N VAL A 177 8.03 3.62 4.06
CA VAL A 177 6.65 3.13 3.91
C VAL A 177 5.70 3.82 4.88
N LYS A 178 6.07 3.88 6.16
CA LYS A 178 5.24 4.45 7.20
C LYS A 178 4.95 5.95 6.98
N LEU A 179 5.96 6.72 6.58
CA LEU A 179 5.79 8.14 6.25
C LEU A 179 4.93 8.32 4.99
N SER A 180 5.11 7.46 3.98
CA SER A 180 4.31 7.48 2.76
C SER A 180 2.82 7.17 3.04
N GLU A 181 2.54 6.20 3.90
CA GLU A 181 1.18 5.85 4.34
C GLU A 181 0.52 7.00 5.12
N MET A 182 1.25 7.63 6.05
CA MET A 182 0.76 8.81 6.77
C MET A 182 0.43 9.97 5.82
N ALA A 183 1.29 10.21 4.82
CA ALA A 183 1.05 11.22 3.80
C ALA A 183 -0.15 10.87 2.90
N GLN A 184 -0.40 9.59 2.62
CA GLN A 184 -1.60 9.15 1.90
C GLN A 184 -2.88 9.40 2.69
N GLU A 185 -2.88 9.15 4.01
CA GLU A 185 -4.02 9.47 4.88
C GLU A 185 -4.33 10.98 4.83
N LEU A 186 -3.30 11.82 4.94
CA LEU A 186 -3.40 13.28 4.85
C LEU A 186 -3.93 13.73 3.47
N GLU A 187 -3.50 13.10 2.38
CA GLU A 187 -4.00 13.38 1.03
C GLU A 187 -5.51 13.08 0.90
N ILE A 188 -5.96 11.96 1.47
CA ILE A 188 -7.38 11.58 1.49
C ILE A 188 -8.20 12.56 2.34
N MET A 189 -7.68 12.99 3.49
CA MET A 189 -8.34 13.98 4.36
C MET A 189 -8.46 15.34 3.68
N GLY A 190 -7.39 15.82 3.02
CA GLY A 190 -7.41 17.04 2.21
C GLY A 190 -8.44 16.95 1.09
N LYS A 191 -8.48 15.83 0.35
CA LYS A 191 -9.48 15.60 -0.71
C LYS A 191 -10.92 15.58 -0.18
N ALA A 192 -11.13 15.11 1.04
CA ALA A 192 -12.44 15.07 1.70
C ALA A 192 -12.82 16.38 2.41
N GLY A 193 -11.94 17.38 2.44
CA GLY A 193 -12.14 18.63 3.17
C GLY A 193 -12.14 18.48 4.70
N ARG A 194 -11.62 17.37 5.23
CA ARG A 194 -11.63 17.05 6.67
C ARG A 194 -10.41 17.62 7.41
N LEU A 195 -10.24 18.94 7.35
CA LEU A 195 -9.06 19.61 7.91
C LEU A 195 -9.00 19.58 9.45
N ALA A 196 -10.11 19.41 10.15
CA ALA A 196 -10.11 19.31 11.62
C ALA A 196 -9.28 18.13 12.16
N GLU A 197 -9.16 17.04 11.40
CA GLU A 197 -8.41 15.84 11.77
C GLU A 197 -6.93 15.88 11.31
N VAL A 198 -6.58 16.84 10.44
CA VAL A 198 -5.27 16.90 9.78
C VAL A 198 -4.16 17.31 10.75
N SER A 199 -4.42 18.19 11.74
CA SER A 199 -3.40 18.71 12.66
C SER A 199 -2.65 17.61 13.42
N GLU A 200 -3.39 16.68 14.04
CA GLU A 200 -2.78 15.57 14.79
C GLU A 200 -1.99 14.64 13.87
N LYS A 201 -2.49 14.43 12.65
CA LYS A 201 -1.87 13.55 11.65
C LYS A 201 -0.59 14.14 11.07
N VAL A 202 -0.55 15.45 10.84
CA VAL A 202 0.67 16.17 10.41
C VAL A 202 1.75 16.08 11.49
N ALA A 203 1.41 16.29 12.76
CA ALA A 203 2.38 16.17 13.87
C ALA A 203 2.98 14.75 13.97
N ARG A 204 2.17 13.70 13.73
CA ARG A 204 2.66 12.32 13.65
C ARG A 204 3.58 12.09 12.44
N ALA A 205 3.24 12.67 11.29
CA ALA A 205 4.06 12.60 10.08
C ALA A 205 5.41 13.33 10.26
N GLU A 206 5.44 14.46 10.98
CA GLU A 206 6.67 15.17 11.35
C GLU A 206 7.59 14.31 12.21
N ALA A 207 7.04 13.66 13.24
CA ALA A 207 7.81 12.76 14.09
C ALA A 207 8.40 11.58 13.28
N GLU A 208 7.60 11.00 12.39
CA GLU A 208 8.07 9.92 11.51
C GLU A 208 9.14 10.39 10.51
N TYR A 209 8.99 11.60 9.96
CA TYR A 209 9.99 12.20 9.08
C TYR A 209 11.36 12.34 9.75
N GLU A 210 11.44 12.77 11.01
CA GLU A 210 12.71 12.85 11.72
C GLU A 210 13.38 11.47 11.91
N ILE A 211 12.58 10.41 12.09
CA ILE A 211 13.09 9.03 12.13
C ILE A 211 13.65 8.61 10.77
N VAL A 212 12.91 8.89 9.68
CA VAL A 212 13.33 8.59 8.30
C VAL A 212 14.60 9.34 7.94
N LYS A 213 14.67 10.63 8.25
CA LYS A 213 15.84 11.49 8.02
C LYS A 213 17.09 10.93 8.71
N LYS A 214 16.97 10.53 9.98
CA LYS A 214 18.07 9.90 10.71
C LYS A 214 18.51 8.59 10.05
N ALA A 215 17.56 7.75 9.63
CA ALA A 215 17.88 6.50 8.95
C ALA A 215 18.60 6.72 7.61
N LEU A 216 18.20 7.72 6.81
CA LEU A 216 18.89 8.09 5.58
C LEU A 216 20.32 8.59 5.85
N GLN A 217 20.52 9.39 6.90
CA GLN A 217 21.85 9.87 7.30
C GLN A 217 22.79 8.75 7.75
N ASP A 218 22.27 7.69 8.36
CA ASP A 218 23.08 6.54 8.78
C ASP A 218 23.46 5.66 7.57
N LEU A 219 22.58 5.55 6.58
CA LEU A 219 22.82 4.80 5.35
C LEU A 219 23.84 5.48 4.41
N THR A 220 23.95 6.81 4.43
CA THR A 220 24.94 7.54 3.62
C THR A 220 26.35 7.55 4.21
N LYS A 221 26.50 7.22 5.50
CA LYS A 221 27.80 7.11 6.18
C LYS A 221 28.50 5.76 5.98
N THR A 222 27.85 4.79 5.32
CA THR A 222 28.31 3.40 5.16
C THR A 222 28.78 3.11 3.73
#